data_AF-S7PZ65-F1
#
_entry.id   AF-S7PZ65-F1
#
_cell.length_a   1.000
_cell.length_b   1.000
_cell.length_c   1.000
_cell.angle_alpha   90.00
_cell.angle_beta   90.00
_cell.angle_gamma   90.00
#
_symmetry.space_group_name_H-M   'P 1'
#
loop_
_entity.id
_entity.type
_entity.pdbx_description
1 polymer ?
#
loop_
_entity_poly.entity_id
_entity_poly.type
_entity_poly.pdbx_seq_one_letter_code
_entity_poly.pdbx_strand_id
1 'polypeptide(L)'
;MGKQQAGTWSSESLARGPGSEAYDFSITGQLGQGRVGAVHVVEIRSCSIPVAVPPLVVKVANRDFCDKLSKEAWMYEEMEALQGVAIPRCYGYFLSEIPPHTKVLGWDRVATTKLPISILLLERLGDHLRLGEPIPQTIQDDLWCITKDLGELHIFDNDLRYDNVLLAPASPPGLPSLVSPYSHRSYELRLVDFDTAYKINFPPWLLVAHHRHLVELILDNVPDGNVVNLFDDD
;
A
#
# COMPACT_ATOMS: atom_id res chain seq x y z
N MET A 1 -29.68 -8.60 15.64
CA MET A 1 -29.59 -8.07 14.25
C MET A 1 -29.67 -6.55 14.30
N GLY A 2 -28.54 -5.90 14.55
CA GLY A 2 -28.44 -4.43 14.55
C GLY A 2 -27.87 -3.98 13.21
N LYS A 3 -28.61 -3.13 12.49
CA LYS A 3 -28.14 -2.51 11.25
C LYS A 3 -26.92 -1.63 11.58
N GLN A 4 -25.77 -1.96 11.01
CA GLN A 4 -24.58 -1.09 11.04
C GLN A 4 -24.91 0.19 10.27
N GLN A 5 -24.92 1.32 10.98
CA GLN A 5 -25.02 2.64 10.35
C GLN A 5 -23.66 2.96 9.73
N ALA A 6 -23.65 3.16 8.41
CA ALA A 6 -22.55 3.77 7.70
C ALA A 6 -22.33 5.18 8.26
N GLY A 7 -21.21 5.38 8.95
CA GLY A 7 -20.79 6.71 9.39
C GLY A 7 -20.40 7.53 8.16
N THR A 8 -21.16 8.57 7.86
CA THR A 8 -20.76 9.57 6.88
C THR A 8 -19.71 10.46 7.51
N TRP A 9 -18.46 10.29 7.10
CA TRP A 9 -17.36 11.19 7.45
C TRP A 9 -17.35 12.33 6.44
N SER A 10 -17.59 13.56 6.90
CA SER A 10 -17.29 14.78 6.14
C SER A 10 -16.08 15.43 6.80
N SER A 11 -14.88 15.17 6.28
CA SER A 11 -13.72 15.97 6.64
C SER A 11 -13.75 17.26 5.82
N GLU A 12 -14.37 18.32 6.34
CA GLU A 12 -14.05 19.66 5.87
C GLU A 12 -12.59 19.95 6.24
N SER A 13 -11.79 20.34 5.25
CA SER A 13 -10.36 20.70 5.29
C SER A 13 -9.33 19.56 5.20
N LEU A 14 -9.16 19.02 3.99
CA LEU A 14 -7.85 18.49 3.58
C LEU A 14 -6.93 19.66 3.21
N ALA A 15 -5.80 19.73 3.90
CA ALA A 15 -4.85 20.83 3.86
C ALA A 15 -4.24 21.03 2.46
N ARG A 16 -4.13 22.30 2.06
CA ARG A 16 -3.47 22.74 0.82
C ARG A 16 -1.95 22.64 0.98
N GLY A 17 -1.32 21.72 0.26
CA GLY A 17 0.12 21.69 -0.07
C GLY A 17 0.32 21.81 -1.60
N PRO A 18 1.54 22.04 -2.11
CA PRO A 18 1.77 22.35 -3.52
C PRO A 18 1.47 21.13 -4.41
N GLY A 19 0.50 21.30 -5.31
CA GLY A 19 -0.22 20.22 -5.99
C GLY A 19 -1.72 20.36 -5.66
N SER A 20 -2.38 21.32 -6.30
CA SER A 20 -3.70 21.86 -5.92
C SER A 20 -4.89 20.94 -6.21
N GLU A 21 -4.75 19.65 -5.95
CA GLU A 21 -5.80 18.66 -6.14
C GLU A 21 -6.52 18.42 -4.82
N ALA A 22 -7.80 18.79 -4.77
CA ALA A 22 -8.67 18.52 -3.63
C ALA A 22 -9.56 17.32 -3.97
N TYR A 23 -9.45 16.28 -3.15
CA TYR A 23 -10.33 15.13 -3.17
C TYR A 23 -11.30 15.23 -2.01
N ASP A 24 -12.60 15.14 -2.29
CA ASP A 24 -13.61 14.86 -1.28
C ASP A 24 -14.08 13.43 -1.46
N PHE A 25 -14.01 12.64 -0.40
CA PHE A 25 -14.34 11.22 -0.46
C PHE A 25 -14.96 10.73 0.84
N SER A 26 -15.74 9.65 0.73
CA SER A 26 -16.25 8.92 1.90
C SER A 26 -15.67 7.51 1.95
N ILE A 27 -15.36 7.05 3.17
CA ILE A 27 -14.97 5.67 3.43
C ILE A 27 -16.21 4.78 3.36
N THR A 28 -16.18 3.75 2.52
CA THR A 28 -17.33 2.86 2.27
C THR A 28 -17.13 1.43 2.77
N GLY A 29 -15.89 1.03 3.06
CA GLY A 29 -15.58 -0.30 3.59
C GLY A 29 -14.13 -0.43 4.06
N GLN A 30 -13.82 -1.52 4.75
CA GLN A 30 -12.47 -1.89 5.16
C GLN A 30 -12.00 -3.09 4.33
N LEU A 31 -10.81 -2.99 3.75
CA LEU A 31 -10.19 -4.07 2.97
C LEU A 31 -9.31 -4.95 3.85
N GLY A 32 -8.57 -4.34 4.77
CA GLY A 32 -7.62 -5.06 5.60
C GLY A 32 -7.16 -4.21 6.78
N GLN A 33 -6.49 -4.86 7.72
CA GLN A 33 -5.88 -4.22 8.87
C GLN A 33 -4.55 -4.91 9.16
N GLY A 34 -3.51 -4.11 9.30
CA GLY A 34 -2.18 -4.56 9.66
C GLY A 34 -1.67 -3.82 10.89
N ARG A 35 -0.38 -3.99 11.17
CA ARG A 35 0.30 -3.37 12.31
C ARG A 35 0.19 -1.83 12.29
N VAL A 36 0.49 -1.23 11.13
CA VAL A 36 0.56 0.23 10.98
C VAL A 36 -0.81 0.88 10.98
N GLY A 37 -1.84 0.20 10.48
CA GLY A 37 -3.13 0.81 10.26
C GLY A 37 -4.10 -0.07 9.50
N ALA A 38 -5.25 0.51 9.17
CA ALA A 38 -6.28 -0.14 8.38
C ALA A 38 -6.39 0.49 6.99
N VAL A 39 -6.67 -0.35 6.00
CA VAL A 39 -6.87 0.06 4.61
C VAL A 39 -8.37 0.05 4.31
N HIS A 40 -8.86 1.15 3.75
CA HIS A 40 -10.28 1.38 3.51
C HIS A 40 -10.55 1.73 2.05
N VAL A 41 -11.69 1.24 1.53
CA VAL A 41 -12.22 1.66 0.23
C VAL A 41 -12.80 3.06 0.37
N VAL A 42 -12.53 3.92 -0.62
CA VAL A 42 -13.13 5.25 -0.69
C VAL A 42 -13.99 5.41 -1.94
N GLU A 43 -15.04 6.20 -1.79
CA GLU A 43 -15.89 6.69 -2.87
C GLU A 43 -15.64 8.18 -3.04
N ILE A 44 -15.17 8.57 -4.23
CA ILE A 44 -14.86 9.96 -4.56
C ILE A 44 -16.15 10.71 -4.85
N ARG A 45 -16.44 11.75 -4.06
CA ARG A 45 -17.62 12.59 -4.18
C ARG A 45 -17.39 13.77 -5.10
N SER A 46 -16.22 14.38 -4.97
CA SER A 46 -15.77 15.44 -5.86
C SER A 46 -14.25 15.43 -5.98
N CYS A 47 -13.79 15.91 -7.12
CA CYS A 47 -12.37 16.07 -7.41
C CYS A 47 -12.19 17.41 -8.12
N SER A 48 -11.17 18.17 -7.75
CA SER A 48 -10.91 19.47 -8.38
C SER A 48 -10.35 19.37 -9.81
N ILE A 49 -10.00 18.17 -10.28
CA ILE A 49 -9.51 17.92 -11.64
C ILE A 49 -10.59 17.23 -12.50
N PRO A 50 -10.79 17.64 -13.77
CA PRO A 50 -11.82 17.11 -14.67
C PRO A 50 -11.37 15.80 -15.36
N VAL A 51 -10.72 14.91 -14.62
CA VAL A 51 -10.23 13.62 -15.11
C VAL A 51 -10.97 12.50 -14.40
N ALA A 52 -11.20 11.38 -15.09
CA ALA A 52 -11.74 10.18 -14.47
C ALA A 52 -10.79 9.72 -13.35
N VAL A 53 -11.24 9.85 -12.10
CA VAL A 53 -10.49 9.41 -10.93
C VAL A 53 -10.57 7.88 -10.88
N PRO A 54 -9.44 7.15 -10.87
CA PRO A 54 -9.47 5.71 -10.72
C PRO A 54 -9.99 5.33 -9.33
N PRO A 55 -10.38 4.07 -9.11
CA PRO A 55 -10.69 3.61 -7.76
C PRO A 55 -9.48 3.83 -6.83
N LEU A 56 -9.73 4.41 -5.65
CA LEU A 56 -8.70 4.70 -4.65
C LEU A 56 -8.97 3.95 -3.34
N VAL A 57 -7.95 3.87 -2.50
CA VAL A 57 -8.02 3.42 -1.11
C VAL A 57 -7.28 4.39 -0.20
N VAL A 58 -7.65 4.41 1.08
CA VAL A 58 -6.90 5.12 2.11
C VAL A 58 -6.37 4.15 3.15
N LYS A 59 -5.08 4.29 3.48
CA LYS A 59 -4.49 3.66 4.66
C LYS A 59 -4.51 4.69 5.78
N VAL A 60 -5.21 4.37 6.86
CA VAL A 60 -5.31 5.22 8.06
C VAL A 60 -4.42 4.62 9.13
N ALA A 61 -3.45 5.38 9.61
CA ALA A 61 -2.54 4.92 10.64
C ALA A 61 -3.30 4.61 11.95
N ASN A 62 -2.84 3.59 12.65
CA ASN A 62 -3.07 3.46 14.07
C ASN A 62 -2.34 4.58 14.81
N ARG A 63 -2.92 5.04 15.93
CA ARG A 63 -2.43 6.21 16.68
C ARG A 63 -0.92 6.22 16.94
N ASP A 64 -0.35 5.07 17.26
CA ASP A 64 1.05 4.95 17.68
C ASP A 64 2.01 4.64 16.50
N PHE A 65 1.51 4.68 15.26
CA PHE A 65 2.25 4.30 14.05
C PHE A 65 2.20 5.37 12.94
N CYS A 66 1.85 6.62 13.29
CA CYS A 66 1.84 7.74 12.35
C CYS A 66 3.22 8.01 11.72
N ASP A 67 4.29 7.80 12.49
CA ASP A 67 5.68 7.89 12.02
C ASP A 67 6.00 6.83 10.97
N LYS A 68 5.53 5.59 11.19
CA LYS A 68 5.69 4.50 10.21
C LYS A 68 4.92 4.77 8.92
N LEU A 69 3.69 5.25 9.01
CA LEU A 69 2.92 5.61 7.81
C LEU A 69 3.54 6.80 7.07
N SER A 70 4.09 7.78 7.79
CA SER A 70 4.84 8.90 7.19
C SER A 70 6.10 8.41 6.48
N LYS A 71 6.82 7.44 7.07
CA LYS A 71 7.99 6.82 6.44
C LYS A 71 7.60 6.05 5.18
N GLU A 72 6.51 5.27 5.23
CA GLU A 72 5.97 4.57 4.07
C GLU A 72 5.61 5.54 2.94
N ALA A 73 4.97 6.67 3.25
CA ALA A 73 4.68 7.71 2.28
C ALA A 73 5.95 8.24 1.59
N TRP A 74 7.01 8.49 2.37
CA TRP A 74 8.30 8.92 1.83
C TRP A 74 8.94 7.86 0.91
N MET A 75 8.75 6.57 1.19
CA MET A 75 9.21 5.49 0.30
C MET A 75 8.49 5.52 -1.06
N TYR A 76 7.21 5.88 -1.10
CA TYR A 76 6.50 6.08 -2.37
C TYR A 76 7.06 7.26 -3.17
N GLU A 77 7.50 8.33 -2.51
CA GLU A 77 8.16 9.47 -3.16
C GLU A 77 9.53 9.06 -3.73
N GLU A 78 10.35 8.34 -2.96
CA GLU A 78 11.65 7.83 -3.41
C GLU A 78 11.54 6.87 -4.61
N MET A 79 10.39 6.20 -4.74
CA MET A 79 10.08 5.26 -5.80
C MET A 79 9.10 5.81 -6.85
N GLU A 80 9.04 7.13 -7.04
CA GLU A 80 8.14 7.79 -8.01
C GLU A 80 8.16 7.11 -9.39
N ALA A 81 9.35 6.75 -9.89
CA ALA A 81 9.54 6.11 -11.20
C ALA A 81 8.91 4.71 -11.33
N LEU A 82 8.55 4.07 -10.20
CA LEU A 82 7.92 2.74 -10.16
C LEU A 82 6.42 2.79 -9.86
N GLN A 83 5.86 3.97 -9.56
CA GLN A 83 4.43 4.12 -9.32
C GLN A 83 3.61 3.81 -10.57
N GLY A 84 2.62 2.93 -10.44
CA GLY A 84 1.85 2.41 -11.57
C GLY A 84 2.61 1.40 -12.44
N VAL A 85 3.86 1.07 -12.10
CA VAL A 85 4.68 0.02 -12.73
C VAL A 85 4.74 -1.20 -11.81
N ALA A 86 5.40 -1.05 -10.67
CA ALA A 86 5.72 -2.12 -9.72
C ALA A 86 5.13 -1.86 -8.33
N ILE A 87 4.73 -0.62 -8.05
CA ILE A 87 4.07 -0.20 -6.79
C ILE A 87 2.82 0.62 -7.13
N PRO A 88 1.80 0.71 -6.26
CA PRO A 88 0.63 1.53 -6.54
C PRO A 88 1.00 3.01 -6.69
N ARG A 89 0.17 3.74 -7.44
CA ARG A 89 0.25 5.21 -7.45
C ARG A 89 -0.13 5.75 -6.08
N CYS A 90 0.68 6.67 -5.58
CA CYS A 90 0.49 7.40 -4.35
C CYS A 90 -0.01 8.81 -4.68
N TYR A 91 -1.16 9.16 -4.14
CA TYR A 91 -1.82 10.45 -4.35
C TYR A 91 -1.54 11.43 -3.21
N GLY A 92 -0.77 11.00 -2.21
CA GLY A 92 -0.24 11.86 -1.17
C GLY A 92 -0.51 11.35 0.24
N TYR A 93 0.22 11.98 1.16
CA TYR A 93 0.10 11.80 2.59
C TYR A 93 -0.55 13.04 3.22
N PHE A 94 -1.53 12.80 4.08
CA PHE A 94 -2.36 13.84 4.68
C PHE A 94 -2.43 13.67 6.18
N LEU A 95 -2.49 14.80 6.86
CA LEU A 95 -2.80 14.87 8.28
C LEU A 95 -4.22 15.42 8.43
N SER A 96 -5.00 14.80 9.30
CA SER A 96 -6.34 15.27 9.65
C SER A 96 -6.55 15.17 11.16
N GLU A 97 -7.67 15.70 11.65
CA GLU A 97 -8.08 15.62 13.04
C GLU A 97 -9.42 14.89 13.15
N ILE A 98 -9.46 13.87 13.99
CA ILE A 98 -10.71 13.23 14.38
C ILE A 98 -11.33 14.01 15.53
N PRO A 99 -12.61 14.42 15.44
CA PRO A 99 -13.30 15.09 16.53
C PRO A 99 -13.38 14.22 17.79
N PRO A 100 -13.49 14.83 18.99
CA PRO A 100 -13.76 14.08 20.20
C PRO A 100 -15.01 13.19 20.07
N HIS A 101 -15.02 12.09 20.80
CA HIS A 101 -16.12 11.11 20.89
C HIS A 101 -16.46 10.40 19.58
N THR A 102 -15.54 10.45 18.62
CA THR A 102 -15.72 9.84 17.33
C THR A 102 -15.04 8.47 17.31
N LYS A 103 -15.79 7.44 16.90
CA LYS A 103 -15.28 6.07 16.80
C LYS A 103 -14.58 5.90 15.46
N VAL A 104 -13.26 5.72 15.49
CA VAL A 104 -12.47 5.42 14.30
C VAL A 104 -12.66 3.94 13.95
N LEU A 105 -12.98 3.65 12.69
CA LEU A 105 -13.07 2.28 12.21
C LEU A 105 -11.68 1.63 12.32
N GLY A 106 -11.61 0.44 12.92
CA GLY A 106 -10.35 -0.27 13.17
C GLY A 106 -9.65 0.07 14.48
N TRP A 107 -10.15 1.04 15.27
CA TRP A 107 -9.60 1.35 16.58
C TRP A 107 -10.52 0.90 17.73
N ASP A 108 -9.94 0.26 18.74
CA ASP A 108 -10.66 -0.18 19.95
C ASP A 108 -10.96 0.95 20.95
N ARG A 109 -10.56 2.19 20.63
CA ARG A 109 -10.68 3.33 21.54
C ARG A 109 -11.42 4.50 20.89
N VAL A 110 -12.31 5.10 21.67
CA VAL A 110 -12.96 6.38 21.32
C VAL A 110 -12.03 7.51 21.73
N ALA A 111 -11.69 8.39 20.79
CA ALA A 111 -10.89 9.58 21.10
C ALA A 111 -11.68 10.48 22.08
N THR A 112 -11.13 10.78 23.25
CA THR A 112 -11.78 11.70 24.23
C THR A 112 -11.45 13.16 23.96
N THR A 113 -10.47 13.42 23.10
CA THR A 113 -10.05 14.73 22.63
C THR A 113 -9.96 14.71 21.12
N LYS A 114 -9.73 15.88 20.50
CA LYS A 114 -9.25 15.93 19.12
C LYS A 114 -8.00 15.07 19.02
N LEU A 115 -7.91 14.28 17.96
CA LEU A 115 -6.78 13.40 17.76
C LEU A 115 -6.26 13.51 16.33
N PRO A 116 -4.96 13.77 16.15
CA PRO A 116 -4.37 13.76 14.82
C PRO A 116 -4.41 12.34 14.25
N ILE A 117 -4.68 12.24 12.95
CA ILE A 117 -4.58 11.02 12.18
C ILE A 117 -3.74 11.24 10.93
N SER A 118 -3.01 10.20 10.56
CA SER A 118 -2.23 10.13 9.33
C SER A 118 -2.97 9.28 8.32
N ILE A 119 -3.07 9.80 7.09
CA ILE A 119 -3.80 9.18 5.98
C ILE A 119 -2.86 9.12 4.78
N LEU A 120 -2.74 7.95 4.16
CA LEU A 120 -2.04 7.75 2.89
C LEU A 120 -3.07 7.37 1.83
N LEU A 121 -3.17 8.16 0.76
CA LEU A 121 -4.11 7.92 -0.35
C LEU A 121 -3.39 7.20 -1.49
N LEU A 122 -3.90 6.03 -1.88
CA LEU A 122 -3.27 5.14 -2.85
C LEU A 122 -4.26 4.70 -3.92
N GLU A 123 -3.72 4.29 -5.07
CA GLU A 123 -4.43 3.53 -6.09
C GLU A 123 -5.01 2.25 -5.49
N ARG A 124 -6.28 1.95 -5.80
CA ARG A 124 -6.88 0.66 -5.46
C ARG A 124 -6.37 -0.40 -6.42
N LEU A 125 -5.83 -1.48 -5.85
CA LEU A 125 -5.27 -2.60 -6.59
C LEU A 125 -6.27 -3.75 -6.76
N GLY A 126 -5.86 -4.79 -7.48
CA GLY A 126 -6.59 -6.04 -7.63
C GLY A 126 -6.50 -6.92 -6.39
N ASP A 127 -6.94 -8.16 -6.53
CA ASP A 127 -6.94 -9.15 -5.45
C ASP A 127 -5.52 -9.64 -5.10
N HIS A 128 -5.41 -10.36 -4.00
CA HIS A 128 -4.17 -11.07 -3.63
C HIS A 128 -3.94 -12.24 -4.60
N LEU A 129 -2.69 -12.70 -4.64
CA LEU A 129 -2.40 -13.99 -5.26
C LEU A 129 -3.18 -15.12 -4.57
N ARG A 130 -3.53 -16.17 -5.32
CA ARG A 130 -4.29 -17.31 -4.78
C ARG A 130 -3.37 -18.23 -3.99
N LEU A 131 -3.55 -18.24 -2.68
CA LEU A 131 -2.71 -19.04 -1.80
C LEU A 131 -2.91 -20.54 -2.02
N GLY A 132 -1.80 -21.27 -2.11
CA GLY A 132 -1.76 -22.72 -2.28
C GLY A 132 -1.88 -23.17 -3.73
N GLU A 133 -2.05 -22.25 -4.68
CA GLU A 133 -2.00 -22.55 -6.11
C GLU A 133 -0.57 -22.29 -6.66
N PRO A 134 -0.10 -23.08 -7.65
CA PRO A 134 1.15 -22.78 -8.32
C PRO A 134 1.14 -21.39 -8.95
N ILE A 135 2.13 -20.57 -8.63
CA ILE A 135 2.25 -19.22 -9.18
C ILE A 135 2.65 -19.31 -10.66
N PRO A 136 1.90 -18.70 -11.61
CA PRO A 136 2.24 -18.74 -13.03
C PRO A 136 3.64 -18.17 -13.32
N GLN A 137 4.37 -18.73 -14.29
CA GLN A 137 5.73 -18.29 -14.61
C GLN A 137 5.83 -16.79 -14.90
N THR A 138 4.84 -16.21 -15.56
CA THR A 138 4.79 -14.76 -15.84
C THR A 138 4.81 -13.92 -14.57
N ILE A 139 4.08 -14.35 -13.54
CA ILE A 139 4.02 -13.70 -12.23
C ILE A 139 5.34 -13.90 -11.46
N GLN A 140 5.97 -15.07 -11.58
CA GLN A 140 7.30 -15.30 -11.01
C GLN A 140 8.33 -14.37 -11.65
N ASP A 141 8.32 -14.26 -12.98
CA ASP A 141 9.21 -13.38 -13.73
C ASP A 141 8.98 -11.91 -13.39
N ASP A 142 7.74 -11.52 -13.10
CA ASP A 142 7.40 -10.17 -12.63
C ASP A 142 7.99 -9.89 -11.25
N LEU A 143 7.86 -10.81 -10.27
CA LEU A 143 8.51 -10.67 -8.96
C LEU A 143 10.03 -10.48 -9.09
N TRP A 144 10.67 -11.29 -9.93
CA TRP A 144 12.11 -11.17 -10.17
C TRP A 144 12.52 -9.88 -10.88
N CYS A 145 11.69 -9.36 -11.78
CA CYS A 145 11.94 -8.07 -12.43
C CYS A 145 11.69 -6.90 -11.48
N ILE A 146 10.64 -6.95 -10.66
CA ILE A 146 10.32 -5.91 -9.68
C ILE A 146 11.44 -5.77 -8.65
N THR A 147 11.98 -6.88 -8.12
CA THR A 147 13.11 -6.81 -7.17
C THR A 147 14.37 -6.19 -7.78
N LYS A 148 14.63 -6.42 -9.07
CA LYS A 148 15.69 -5.72 -9.81
C LYS A 148 15.43 -4.22 -9.89
N ASP A 149 14.20 -3.83 -10.22
CA ASP A 149 13.81 -2.42 -10.29
C ASP A 149 13.96 -1.71 -8.92
N LEU A 150 13.61 -2.37 -7.81
CA LEU A 150 13.88 -1.86 -6.46
C LEU A 150 15.39 -1.71 -6.20
N GLY A 151 16.18 -2.69 -6.67
CA GLY A 151 17.63 -2.66 -6.59
C GLY A 151 18.26 -1.47 -7.31
N GLU A 152 17.77 -1.10 -8.50
CA GLU A 152 18.23 0.08 -9.25
C GLU A 152 17.99 1.38 -8.47
N LEU A 153 16.91 1.45 -7.69
CA LEU A 153 16.61 2.57 -6.79
C LEU A 153 17.29 2.49 -5.42
N HIS A 154 18.07 1.44 -5.21
CA HIS A 154 18.75 1.14 -3.95
C HIS A 154 17.78 1.01 -2.75
N ILE A 155 16.59 0.46 -3.02
CA ILE A 155 15.58 0.21 -2.00
C ILE A 155 15.74 -1.22 -1.49
N PHE A 156 15.88 -1.34 -0.17
CA PHE A 156 15.75 -2.61 0.53
C PHE A 156 14.38 -2.66 1.21
N ASP A 157 13.71 -3.79 1.05
CA ASP A 157 12.40 -4.06 1.65
C ASP A 157 12.50 -5.38 2.41
N ASN A 158 12.37 -5.30 3.72
CA ASN A 158 12.50 -6.44 4.61
C ASN A 158 11.17 -7.16 4.83
N ASP A 159 10.06 -6.61 4.32
CA ASP A 159 8.72 -7.15 4.49
C ASP A 159 8.12 -7.59 3.15
N LEU A 160 8.97 -7.96 2.19
CA LEU A 160 8.53 -8.56 0.94
C LEU A 160 7.98 -9.97 1.22
N ARG A 161 6.66 -10.06 1.39
CA ARG A 161 5.91 -11.30 1.71
C ARG A 161 4.67 -11.43 0.84
N TYR A 162 4.05 -12.60 0.88
CA TYR A 162 2.90 -12.95 0.04
C TYR A 162 1.75 -11.93 0.16
N ASP A 163 1.42 -11.54 1.39
CA ASP A 163 0.33 -10.59 1.67
C ASP A 163 0.61 -9.16 1.17
N ASN A 164 1.87 -8.85 0.89
CA ASN A 164 2.29 -7.55 0.38
C ASN A 164 2.43 -7.55 -1.16
N VAL A 165 1.96 -8.61 -1.83
CA VAL A 165 1.93 -8.76 -3.29
C VAL A 165 0.47 -8.78 -3.77
N LEU A 166 0.10 -7.76 -4.54
CA LEU A 166 -1.24 -7.61 -5.10
C LEU A 166 -1.21 -7.64 -6.63
N LEU A 167 -2.32 -8.03 -7.24
CA LEU A 167 -2.51 -7.89 -8.68
C LEU A 167 -2.64 -6.41 -9.06
N ALA A 168 -2.09 -6.05 -10.22
CA ALA A 168 -2.34 -4.77 -10.85
C ALA A 168 -3.85 -4.57 -11.10
N PRO A 169 -4.37 -3.34 -11.02
CA PRO A 169 -5.80 -3.12 -11.21
C PRO A 169 -6.19 -3.35 -12.67
N ALA A 170 -7.38 -3.89 -12.88
CA ALA A 170 -7.99 -3.93 -14.21
C ALA A 170 -8.24 -2.50 -14.72
N SER A 171 -7.88 -2.24 -15.97
CA SER A 171 -8.15 -0.99 -16.66
C SER A 171 -9.05 -1.25 -17.87
N PRO A 172 -10.29 -0.70 -17.91
CA PRO A 172 -10.97 0.13 -16.90
C PRO A 172 -11.53 -0.66 -15.69
N PRO A 173 -11.90 0.00 -14.56
CA PRO A 173 -11.88 1.45 -14.29
C PRO A 173 -10.56 1.99 -13.71
N GLY A 174 -9.59 1.11 -13.39
CA GLY A 174 -8.26 1.53 -12.98
C GLY A 174 -7.47 2.18 -14.12
N LEU A 175 -6.31 2.74 -13.79
CA LEU A 175 -5.38 3.24 -14.80
C LEU A 175 -4.55 2.08 -15.37
N PRO A 176 -4.15 2.14 -16.64
CA PRO A 176 -3.30 1.09 -17.22
C PRO A 176 -1.94 1.02 -16.50
N SER A 177 -1.36 -0.17 -16.44
CA SER A 177 0.02 -0.36 -15.99
C SER A 177 0.98 0.43 -16.88
N LEU A 178 1.97 1.05 -16.25
CA LEU A 178 3.10 1.67 -16.93
C LEU A 178 4.21 0.63 -17.17
N VAL A 179 5.15 1.00 -18.04
CA VAL A 179 6.32 0.19 -18.36
C VAL A 179 7.48 0.63 -17.47
N SER A 180 8.19 -0.33 -16.88
CA SER A 180 9.38 -0.06 -16.07
C SER A 180 10.47 0.65 -16.87
N PRO A 181 11.07 1.71 -16.33
CA PRO A 181 12.21 2.36 -16.97
C PRO A 181 13.48 1.49 -16.96
N TYR A 182 13.55 0.45 -16.11
CA TYR A 182 14.72 -0.41 -15.93
C TYR A 182 14.60 -1.73 -16.68
N SER A 183 13.46 -2.42 -16.54
CA SER A 183 13.23 -3.72 -17.20
C SER A 183 12.58 -3.61 -18.57
N HIS A 184 12.00 -2.46 -18.90
CA HIS A 184 11.19 -2.22 -20.11
C HIS A 184 10.00 -3.18 -20.25
N ARG A 185 9.46 -3.65 -19.12
CA ARG A 185 8.27 -4.49 -19.03
C ARG A 185 7.19 -3.82 -18.19
N SER A 186 5.93 -4.10 -18.49
CA SER A 186 4.81 -3.84 -17.59
C SER A 186 4.53 -5.09 -16.76
N TYR A 187 4.21 -4.91 -15.49
CA TYR A 187 3.92 -6.02 -14.58
C TYR A 187 2.42 -6.16 -14.28
N GLU A 188 2.02 -7.40 -14.02
CA GLU A 188 0.69 -7.78 -13.53
C GLU A 188 0.61 -7.72 -11.99
N LEU A 189 1.70 -7.34 -11.33
CA LEU A 189 1.81 -7.23 -9.88
C LEU A 189 2.09 -5.81 -9.41
N ARG A 190 1.78 -5.56 -8.14
CA ARG A 190 2.17 -4.41 -7.35
C ARG A 190 2.61 -4.85 -5.95
N LEU A 191 3.74 -4.32 -5.50
CA LEU A 191 4.17 -4.43 -4.11
C LEU A 191 3.57 -3.30 -3.27
N VAL A 192 3.20 -3.61 -2.04
CA VAL A 192 2.62 -2.67 -1.07
C VAL A 192 3.27 -2.80 0.31
N ASP A 193 2.93 -1.88 1.21
CA ASP A 193 3.35 -1.89 2.63
C ASP A 193 4.86 -1.68 2.84
N PHE A 194 5.34 -0.49 2.51
CA PHE A 194 6.76 -0.12 2.59
C PHE A 194 7.17 0.50 3.94
N ASP A 195 6.44 0.21 5.04
CA ASP A 195 6.71 0.80 6.35
C ASP A 195 8.09 0.37 6.92
N THR A 196 8.55 -0.82 6.58
CA THR A 196 9.87 -1.33 6.94
C THR A 196 10.95 -1.07 5.90
N ALA A 197 10.58 -0.69 4.68
CA ALA A 197 11.55 -0.45 3.61
C ALA A 197 12.46 0.75 3.91
N TYR A 198 13.64 0.77 3.32
CA TYR A 198 14.59 1.87 3.44
C TYR A 198 15.53 1.93 2.25
N LYS A 199 16.03 3.13 1.98
CA LYS A 199 17.10 3.35 1.01
C LYS A 199 18.46 3.02 1.63
N ILE A 200 19.27 2.26 0.91
CA ILE A 200 20.61 1.84 1.35
C ILE A 200 21.64 2.14 0.26
N ASN A 201 22.93 2.03 0.56
CA ASN A 201 24.03 2.31 -0.38
C ASN A 201 24.65 1.01 -0.95
N PHE A 202 23.89 -0.07 -1.01
CA PHE A 202 24.36 -1.34 -1.57
C PHE A 202 24.23 -1.33 -3.09
N PRO A 203 25.14 -1.98 -3.83
CA PRO A 203 24.99 -2.11 -5.27
C PRO A 203 23.73 -2.92 -5.62
N PRO A 204 23.04 -2.62 -6.74
CA PRO A 204 21.76 -3.26 -7.10
C PRO A 204 21.77 -4.79 -7.06
N TRP A 205 22.85 -5.41 -7.56
CA TRP A 205 22.97 -6.88 -7.60
C TRP A 205 22.96 -7.52 -6.21
N LEU A 206 23.46 -6.82 -5.19
CA LEU A 206 23.48 -7.32 -3.82
C LEU A 206 22.07 -7.24 -3.20
N LEU A 207 21.30 -6.21 -3.52
CA LEU A 207 19.90 -6.09 -3.10
C LEU A 207 19.04 -7.20 -3.70
N VAL A 208 19.20 -7.47 -4.99
CA VAL A 208 18.53 -8.61 -5.66
C VAL A 208 18.89 -9.93 -4.98
N ALA A 209 20.16 -10.11 -4.59
CA ALA A 209 20.58 -11.31 -3.87
C ALA A 209 19.94 -11.41 -2.47
N HIS A 210 19.77 -10.29 -1.76
CA HIS A 210 19.08 -10.29 -0.47
C HIS A 210 17.58 -10.53 -0.59
N HIS A 211 16.91 -9.93 -1.60
CA HIS A 211 15.48 -10.15 -1.85
C HIS A 211 15.18 -11.56 -2.35
N ARG A 212 16.17 -12.29 -2.88
CA ARG A 212 15.97 -13.65 -3.42
C ARG A 212 15.25 -14.57 -2.46
N HIS A 213 15.70 -14.63 -1.21
CA HIS A 213 15.11 -15.53 -0.23
C HIS A 213 13.64 -15.17 0.04
N LEU A 214 13.31 -13.88 0.12
CA LEU A 214 11.95 -13.41 0.33
C LEU A 214 11.03 -13.74 -0.85
N VAL A 215 11.53 -13.60 -2.08
CA VAL A 215 10.79 -14.02 -3.28
C VAL A 215 10.60 -15.54 -3.30
N GLU A 216 11.62 -16.33 -2.97
CA GLU A 216 11.50 -17.79 -2.88
C GLU A 216 10.38 -18.20 -1.91
N LEU A 217 10.27 -17.56 -0.74
CA LEU A 217 9.17 -17.81 0.20
C LEU A 217 7.78 -17.49 -0.39
N ILE A 218 7.66 -16.42 -1.17
CA ILE A 218 6.42 -16.09 -1.88
C ILE A 218 6.11 -17.19 -2.91
N LEU A 219 7.11 -17.63 -3.68
CA LEU A 219 6.97 -18.68 -4.70
C LEU A 219 6.59 -20.04 -4.10
N ASP A 220 7.08 -20.33 -2.90
CA ASP A 220 6.76 -21.51 -2.12
C ASP A 220 5.39 -21.42 -1.39
N ASN A 221 4.61 -20.35 -1.65
CA ASN A 221 3.31 -20.10 -1.03
C ASN A 221 3.38 -19.99 0.52
N VAL A 222 4.44 -19.39 1.06
CA VAL A 222 4.58 -19.10 2.50
C VAL A 222 3.99 -17.71 2.81
N PRO A 223 2.82 -17.61 3.48
CA PRO A 223 2.08 -16.33 3.59
C PRO A 223 2.84 -15.26 4.39
N ASP A 224 3.28 -15.64 5.60
CA ASP A 224 3.85 -14.73 6.59
C ASP A 224 5.33 -14.40 6.34
N GLY A 225 5.92 -14.92 5.27
CA GLY A 225 7.35 -14.76 4.97
C GLY A 225 8.28 -15.37 6.03
N ASN A 226 7.76 -16.25 6.89
CA ASN A 226 8.52 -16.98 7.88
C ASN A 226 8.17 -18.47 7.78
N VAL A 227 9.17 -19.32 7.56
CA VAL A 227 9.01 -20.76 7.78
C VAL A 227 9.04 -20.94 9.30
N VAL A 228 7.89 -21.22 9.90
CA VAL A 228 7.86 -21.68 11.30
C VAL A 228 8.61 -23.01 11.32
N ASN A 229 9.86 -23.03 11.80
CA ASN A 229 10.47 -24.31 12.14
C ASN A 229 9.63 -24.91 13.26
N LEU A 230 9.14 -26.12 13.06
CA LEU A 230 8.44 -26.91 14.08
C LEU A 230 9.33 -27.22 15.32
N PHE A 231 10.57 -26.72 15.36
CA PHE A 231 11.56 -26.90 16.42
C PHE A 231 12.01 -25.58 17.06
N ASP A 232 11.45 -24.42 16.64
CA ASP A 232 11.79 -23.13 17.25
C ASP A 232 10.88 -22.76 18.45
N ASP A 233 9.95 -23.65 18.82
CA ASP A 233 9.23 -23.61 20.10
C ASP A 233 9.84 -24.67 21.07
N ASP A 234 10.93 -24.32 21.75
CA ASP A 234 11.41 -24.94 23.00
C ASP A 234 11.91 -23.87 23.99
#